data_AF-A0A7V8A840-F1
#
_entry.id   AF-A0A7V8A840-F1
#
_cell.length_a   1.000
_cell.length_b   1.000
_cell.length_c   1.000
_cell.angle_alpha   90.00
_cell.angle_beta   90.00
_cell.angle_gamma   90.00
#
_symmetry.space_group_name_H-M   'P 1'
#
loop_
_entity.id
_entity.type
_entity.pdbx_description
1 polymer ?
#
loop_
_entity_poly.entity_id
_entity_poly.type
_entity_poly.pdbx_seq_one_letter_code
_entity_poly.pdbx_strand_id
1 'polypeptide(L)' 'MGGKMVEFAGYNMPVQFPEGVVKEHLWTRENAGLFDVSHMGPAFFRLIEKAGLAPEAAHIEIAKIIEQVL' A
#
# COMPACT_ATOMS: atom_id res chain seq x y z
N MET A 1 3.06 10.18 -17.97
CA MET A 1 3.76 10.88 -16.87
C MET A 1 5.23 10.47 -16.94
N GLY A 2 6.16 11.41 -17.08
CA GLY A 2 7.57 11.14 -17.42
C GLY A 2 8.43 10.65 -16.24
N GLY A 3 8.06 9.53 -15.64
CA GLY A 3 8.78 8.94 -14.51
C GLY A 3 10.18 8.48 -14.89
N LYS A 4 11.16 8.73 -14.01
CA LYS A 4 12.50 8.13 -14.09
C LYS A 4 12.38 6.68 -13.63
N MET A 5 12.47 5.76 -14.58
CA MET A 5 12.30 4.33 -14.32
C MET A 5 13.58 3.70 -13.76
N VAL A 6 13.45 2.84 -12.75
CA VAL A 6 14.53 2.05 -12.14
C VAL A 6 14.06 0.63 -11.85
N GLU A 7 15.00 -0.29 -11.73
CA GLU A 7 14.71 -1.63 -11.22
C GLU A 7 14.51 -1.59 -9.70
N PHE A 8 13.39 -2.12 -9.23
CA PHE A 8 13.06 -2.26 -7.81
C PHE A 8 12.30 -3.56 -7.57
N ALA A 9 12.84 -4.44 -6.73
CA ALA A 9 12.26 -5.75 -6.40
C ALA A 9 11.91 -6.62 -7.63
N GLY A 10 12.66 -6.50 -8.72
CA GLY A 10 12.38 -7.20 -9.99
C GLY A 10 11.31 -6.56 -10.87
N TYR A 11 10.78 -5.39 -10.49
CA TYR A 11 9.83 -4.60 -11.27
C TYR A 11 10.51 -3.33 -11.81
N ASN A 12 10.00 -2.81 -12.93
CA ASN A 12 10.44 -1.54 -13.49
C ASN A 12 9.52 -0.42 -12.99
N MET A 13 9.96 0.36 -12.00
CA MET A 13 9.13 1.30 -11.24
C MET A 13 9.63 2.74 -11.37
N PRO A 14 8.75 3.76 -11.31
CA PRO A 14 9.17 5.16 -11.29
C PRO A 14 9.76 5.54 -9.93
N VAL A 15 11.03 5.95 -9.88
CA VAL A 15 11.66 6.45 -8.63
C VAL A 15 11.28 7.89 -8.30
N GLN A 16 10.98 8.69 -9.33
CA GLN A 16 10.47 10.05 -9.24
C GLN A 16 9.90 10.49 -10.60
N PHE A 17 9.07 11.51 -10.59
CA PHE A 17 8.54 12.24 -11.75
C PHE A 17 9.35 13.53 -12.00
N PRO A 18 9.08 14.29 -13.09
CA PRO A 18 9.93 15.41 -13.50
C PRO A 18 10.12 16.53 -12.46
N GLU A 19 9.19 16.68 -11.52
CA GLU A 19 9.30 17.66 -10.43
C GLU A 19 10.30 17.26 -9.33
N GLY A 20 10.64 15.98 -9.25
CA GLY A 20 11.64 15.42 -8.35
C GLY A 20 11.09 15.01 -6.98
N VAL A 21 11.84 14.12 -6.32
CA VAL A 21 11.43 13.43 -5.08
C VAL A 21 11.04 14.36 -3.93
N VAL A 22 11.73 15.49 -3.75
CA VAL A 22 11.44 16.43 -2.65
C VAL A 22 10.08 17.10 -2.85
N LYS A 23 9.77 17.51 -4.09
CA LYS A 23 8.47 18.13 -4.39
C LYS A 23 7.33 17.12 -4.26
N GLU A 24 7.52 15.89 -4.72
CA GLU A 24 6.54 14.80 -4.54
C GLU A 24 6.25 14.51 -3.07
N HIS A 25 7.29 14.52 -2.22
CA HIS A 25 7.15 14.34 -0.78
C HIS A 25 6.33 15.47 -0.13
N LEU A 26 6.70 16.73 -0.39
CA LEU A 26 6.00 17.89 0.15
C LEU A 26 4.56 17.97 -0.38
N TRP A 27 4.35 17.66 -1.65
CA TRP A 27 3.01 17.62 -2.25
C TRP A 27 2.11 16.60 -1.55
N THR A 28 2.61 15.39 -1.27
CA THR A 28 1.83 14.35 -0.57
C THR A 28 1.52 14.73 0.88
N ARG A 29 2.35 15.55 1.51
CA ARG A 29 2.14 16.06 2.88
C ARG A 29 1.04 17.11 2.95
N GLU A 30 0.96 17.97 1.94
CA GLU A 30 0.04 19.11 1.91
C GLU A 30 -1.25 18.84 1.09
N ASN A 31 -1.21 17.84 0.20
CA ASN A 31 -2.27 17.49 -0.75
C ASN A 31 -2.46 15.96 -0.81
N ALA A 32 -2.75 15.42 -1.99
CA ALA A 32 -2.86 13.99 -2.24
C ALA A 32 -1.80 13.53 -3.26
N GLY A 33 -1.07 12.47 -2.92
CA GLY A 33 -0.14 11.78 -3.81
C GLY A 33 -0.75 10.50 -4.39
N LEU A 34 -0.44 10.18 -5.64
CA LEU A 34 -0.81 8.92 -6.30
C LEU A 34 0.42 8.02 -6.39
N PHE A 35 0.31 6.80 -5.88
CA PHE A 35 1.40 5.82 -5.87
C PHE A 35 0.96 4.55 -6.60
N ASP A 36 1.78 4.13 -7.57
CA ASP A 36 1.63 2.79 -8.15
C ASP A 36 2.30 1.77 -7.23
N VAL A 37 1.47 1.09 -6.42
CA VAL A 37 1.89 0.01 -5.52
C VAL A 37 1.48 -1.36 -6.05
N SER A 38 1.21 -1.48 -7.37
CA SER A 38 0.72 -2.74 -7.98
C SER A 38 1.71 -3.90 -7.90
N HIS A 39 3.01 -3.62 -7.68
CA HIS A 39 4.02 -4.63 -7.40
C HIS A 39 3.82 -5.33 -6.04
N MET A 40 3.02 -4.75 -5.14
CA MET A 40 2.63 -5.41 -3.89
C MET A 40 1.59 -6.50 -4.19
N GLY A 41 1.85 -7.72 -3.71
CA GLY A 41 0.91 -8.82 -3.80
C GLY A 41 -0.26 -8.62 -2.82
N PRO A 42 -1.54 -8.68 -3.27
CA PRO A 42 -2.66 -8.69 -2.36
C PRO A 42 -2.73 -10.04 -1.62
N ALA A 43 -2.99 -9.99 -0.31
CA ALA A 43 -3.29 -11.17 0.49
C ALA A 43 -4.75 -11.12 0.95
N PHE A 44 -5.45 -12.24 0.80
CA PHE A 44 -6.86 -12.35 1.16
C PHE A 44 -7.03 -13.25 2.38
N PHE A 45 -7.67 -12.72 3.42
CA PHE A 45 -7.93 -13.43 4.66
C PHE A 45 -9.44 -13.60 4.86
N ARG A 46 -9.82 -14.73 5.45
CA ARG A 46 -11.21 -15.02 5.82
C ARG A 46 -11.25 -15.68 7.19
N LEU A 47 -12.14 -15.20 8.03
CA LEU A 47 -12.49 -15.85 9.29
C LEU A 47 -13.44 -17.01 8.98
N ILE A 48 -13.00 -18.25 9.26
CA ILE A 48 -13.82 -19.45 9.04
C ILE A 48 -14.82 -19.62 10.18
N GLU A 49 -14.38 -19.50 11.43
CA GLU A 49 -15.23 -19.74 12.61
C GLU A 49 -16.10 -18.52 12.99
N LYS A 50 -15.65 -17.31 12.66
CA LYS A 50 -16.35 -16.05 12.95
C LYS A 50 -16.91 -15.41 11.68
N ALA A 51 -17.51 -16.22 10.82
CA ALA A 51 -18.16 -15.74 9.60
C ALA A 51 -19.37 -14.85 9.93
N GLY A 52 -19.62 -13.81 9.13
CA GLY A 52 -20.81 -12.95 9.25
C GLY A 52 -20.67 -11.73 10.16
N LEU A 53 -19.47 -11.43 10.67
CA LEU A 53 -19.19 -10.18 11.37
C LEU A 53 -19.39 -8.97 10.45
N ALA A 54 -19.82 -7.85 11.04
CA ALA A 54 -19.80 -6.55 10.34
C ALA A 54 -18.37 -6.22 9.88
N PRO A 55 -18.18 -5.49 8.75
CA PRO A 55 -16.85 -5.27 8.16
C PRO A 55 -15.79 -4.80 9.16
N GLU A 56 -16.14 -3.86 10.04
CA GLU A 56 -15.23 -3.32 11.06
C GLU A 56 -14.80 -4.38 12.08
N ALA A 57 -15.75 -5.18 12.57
CA ALA A 57 -15.47 -6.25 13.52
C ALA A 57 -14.66 -7.38 12.87
N ALA A 58 -14.92 -7.70 11.60
CA ALA A 58 -14.13 -8.66 10.83
C ALA A 58 -12.68 -8.19 10.66
N HIS A 59 -12.48 -6.90 10.36
CA HIS A 59 -11.16 -6.30 10.25
C HIS A 59 -10.35 -6.42 11.55
N ILE A 60 -10.95 -6.06 12.70
CA ILE A 60 -10.32 -6.17 14.02
C ILE A 60 -9.89 -7.61 14.33
N GLU A 61 -10.73 -8.60 14.04
CA GLU A 61 -10.41 -10.01 14.30
C GLU A 61 -9.29 -10.54 13.38
N ILE A 62 -9.25 -10.11 12.12
CA ILE A 62 -8.16 -10.44 11.20
C ILE A 62 -6.86 -9.76 11.65
N ALA A 63 -6.89 -8.49 12.05
CA ALA A 63 -5.72 -7.75 12.52
C ALA A 63 -5.07 -8.44 13.73
N LYS A 64 -5.85 -8.92 14.71
CA LYS A 64 -5.35 -9.70 15.86
C LYS A 64 -4.58 -10.97 15.49
N ILE A 65 -4.82 -11.53 14.30
CA ILE A 65 -4.12 -12.72 13.80
C ILE A 65 -2.82 -12.32 13.10
N ILE A 66 -2.84 -11.23 12.33
CA ILE A 66 -1.73 -10.82 11.45
C ILE A 66 -0.70 -9.96 12.20
N GLU A 67 -1.13 -9.11 13.12
CA GLU A 67 -0.30 -8.09 13.78
C GLU A 67 0.29 -8.54 15.11
N GLN A 68 0.41 -9.85 15.35
CA GLN A 68 0.86 -10.42 16.63
C GLN A 68 2.31 -10.06 17.03
N VAL A 69 3.08 -9.37 16.17
CA VAL A 69 4.52 -9.13 16.34
C VAL A 69 4.88 -7.63 16.32
N LEU A 70 3.93 -6.75 16.71
CA LEU A 70 4.23 -5.35 17.03
C LEU A 70 3.86 -5.01 18.46
#